data_AF-A0A355E9E4-F1
#
_entry.id   AF-A0A355E9E4-F1
#
_cell.length_a   1.000
_cell.length_b   1.000
_cell.length_c   1.000
_cell.angle_alpha   90.00
_cell.angle_beta   90.00
_cell.angle_gamma   90.00
#
_symmetry.space_group_name_H-M   'P 1'
#
loop_
_entity.id
_entity.type
_entity.pdbx_description
1 polymer ?
#
loop_
_entity_poly.entity_id
_entity_poly.type
_entity_poly.pdbx_seq_one_letter_code
_entity_poly.pdbx_strand_id
1 'polypeptide(L)'
;MDFENGTFQLRQPFSVDNASPTVPDSQVYAPSAITKRFIQVEYRFRLKTFFLEPNLVLQSEVVLLDGRKLTRNVDYFIDYESGFLTFFNEDRIAENAVIDVTYEVAPFVGNATESLLGTRVSYDITSKWSIGSTLLYQSGSKPQTVPSVTELAKSLLVYEFDTQFKDLRLASWLSASFQG
;
A
#
# COMPACT_ATOMS: atom_id res chain seq x y z
N MET A 1 15.39 -22.45 -19.89
CA MET A 1 14.64 -22.35 -18.64
C MET A 1 13.20 -22.59 -18.98
N ASP A 2 12.51 -23.34 -18.14
CA ASP A 2 11.07 -23.48 -18.20
C ASP A 2 10.49 -22.61 -17.09
N PHE A 3 9.89 -21.48 -17.48
CA PHE A 3 9.31 -20.52 -16.55
C PHE A 3 7.91 -20.95 -16.08
N GLU A 4 7.27 -21.88 -16.79
CA GLU A 4 5.95 -22.41 -16.43
C GLU A 4 6.08 -23.44 -15.32
N ASN A 5 7.09 -24.31 -15.41
CA ASN A 5 7.38 -25.32 -14.40
C ASN A 5 8.44 -24.89 -13.37
N GLY A 6 8.97 -23.65 -13.48
CA GLY A 6 10.00 -23.12 -12.58
C GLY A 6 11.33 -23.89 -12.62
N THR A 7 11.62 -24.61 -13.71
CA THR A 7 12.84 -25.41 -13.81
C THR A 7 13.95 -24.67 -14.56
N PHE A 8 15.11 -24.59 -13.92
CA PHE A 8 16.32 -24.01 -14.50
C PHE A 8 17.45 -25.04 -14.50
N GLN A 9 17.94 -25.36 -15.70
CA GLN A 9 19.08 -26.24 -15.87
C GLN A 9 20.37 -25.43 -15.77
N LEU A 10 21.16 -25.73 -14.74
CA LEU A 10 22.50 -25.17 -14.59
C LEU A 10 23.42 -25.83 -15.62
N ARG A 11 24.06 -25.04 -16.49
CA ARG A 11 25.03 -25.55 -17.48
C ARG A 11 26.26 -26.19 -16.80
N GLN A 12 26.58 -25.70 -15.61
CA GLN A 12 27.66 -26.18 -14.74
C GLN A 12 27.13 -26.15 -13.31
N PRO A 13 26.49 -27.23 -12.83
CA PRO A 13 25.92 -27.26 -11.49
C PRO A 13 27.04 -27.29 -10.45
N PHE A 14 27.35 -26.13 -9.89
CA PHE A 14 28.26 -26.00 -8.74
C PHE A 14 29.65 -26.63 -8.99
N SER A 15 30.18 -26.58 -10.21
CA SER A 15 31.54 -27.02 -10.50
C SER A 15 32.55 -26.05 -9.91
N VAL A 16 33.68 -26.55 -9.42
CA VAL A 16 34.80 -25.70 -8.98
C VAL A 16 35.48 -25.04 -10.19
N ASP A 17 36.01 -23.82 -10.01
CA ASP A 17 36.74 -23.12 -11.07
C ASP A 17 37.86 -24.01 -11.63
N ASN A 18 37.94 -24.11 -12.97
CA ASN A 18 38.85 -24.96 -13.74
C ASN A 18 38.57 -26.49 -13.73
N ALA A 19 37.47 -26.97 -13.16
CA ALA A 19 37.05 -28.37 -13.33
C ALA A 19 36.11 -28.58 -14.53
N SER A 20 36.11 -29.80 -15.07
CA SER A 20 35.13 -30.23 -16.07
C SER A 20 33.70 -30.01 -15.53
N PRO A 21 32.71 -29.57 -16.35
CA PRO A 21 31.31 -29.36 -15.95
C PRO A 21 30.64 -30.53 -15.22
N THR A 22 31.25 -31.71 -15.31
CA THR A 22 30.79 -33.00 -14.78
C THR A 22 31.30 -33.33 -13.38
N VAL A 23 32.22 -32.56 -12.81
CA VAL A 23 32.74 -32.80 -11.45
C VAL A 23 32.06 -31.84 -10.46
N PRO A 24 31.17 -32.36 -9.59
CA PRO A 24 30.52 -31.53 -8.58
C PRO A 24 31.50 -31.12 -7.47
N ASP A 25 31.30 -29.94 -6.90
CA ASP A 25 32.02 -29.53 -5.70
C ASP A 25 31.70 -30.46 -4.51
N SER A 26 32.74 -31.09 -3.95
CA SER A 26 32.65 -31.98 -2.81
C SER A 26 32.14 -31.30 -1.54
N GLN A 27 32.23 -29.97 -1.43
CA GLN A 27 31.69 -29.22 -0.29
C GLN A 27 30.15 -29.14 -0.30
N VAL A 28 29.50 -29.30 -1.45
CA VAL A 28 28.03 -29.25 -1.57
C VAL A 28 27.38 -30.50 -0.96
N TYR A 29 28.07 -31.64 -1.03
CA TYR A 29 27.59 -32.93 -0.53
C TYR A 29 28.32 -33.38 0.76
N ALA A 30 29.12 -32.51 1.37
CA ALA A 30 29.84 -32.81 2.61
C ALA A 30 28.88 -32.83 3.83
N PRO A 31 29.15 -33.65 4.86
CA PRO A 31 28.35 -33.70 6.09
C PRO A 31 28.29 -32.36 6.87
N SER A 32 29.25 -31.46 6.61
CA SER A 32 29.34 -30.12 7.19
C SER A 32 29.49 -29.08 6.08
N ALA A 33 28.50 -29.03 5.19
CA ALA A 33 28.49 -28.09 4.07
C ALA A 33 28.51 -26.63 4.55
N ILE A 34 29.39 -25.81 3.97
CA ILE A 34 29.41 -24.36 4.17
C ILE A 34 28.77 -23.72 2.94
N THR A 35 27.56 -23.20 3.09
CA THR A 35 26.84 -22.53 1.99
C THR A 35 27.47 -21.17 1.70
N LYS A 36 28.26 -21.08 0.63
CA LYS A 36 28.87 -19.82 0.15
C LYS A 36 28.19 -19.24 -1.08
N ARG A 37 27.10 -19.85 -1.55
CA ARG A 37 26.47 -19.56 -2.84
C ARG A 37 25.01 -19.27 -2.65
N PHE A 38 24.55 -18.16 -3.23
CA PHE A 38 23.14 -17.82 -3.34
C PHE A 38 22.80 -17.77 -4.83
N ILE A 39 21.64 -18.30 -5.19
CA ILE A 39 21.07 -18.14 -6.53
C ILE A 39 20.04 -17.03 -6.41
N GLN A 40 20.31 -15.90 -7.06
CA GLN A 40 19.33 -14.84 -7.22
C GLN A 40 18.69 -14.98 -8.60
N VAL A 41 17.37 -15.16 -8.62
CA VAL A 41 16.57 -15.23 -9.85
C VAL A 41 15.61 -14.06 -9.85
N GLU A 42 15.67 -13.27 -10.91
CA GLU A 42 14.68 -12.24 -11.21
C GLU A 42 13.92 -12.68 -12.45
N TYR A 43 12.58 -12.68 -12.37
CA TYR A 43 11.72 -12.99 -13.51
C TYR A 43 10.57 -11.98 -13.54
N ARG A 44 10.07 -11.71 -14.75
CA ARG A 44 8.94 -10.81 -14.99
C ARG A 44 7.82 -11.63 -15.62
N PHE A 45 6.61 -11.48 -15.11
CA PHE A 45 5.43 -12.13 -15.64
C PHE A 45 4.23 -11.18 -15.50
N ARG A 46 3.29 -11.28 -16.44
CA ARG A 46 2.10 -10.42 -16.45
C ARG A 46 1.05 -11.05 -15.54
N LEU A 47 0.80 -10.41 -14.39
CA LEU A 47 -0.36 -10.68 -13.57
C LEU A 47 -1.58 -9.98 -14.17
N LYS A 48 -2.69 -10.72 -14.29
CA LYS A 48 -3.97 -10.17 -14.77
C LYS A 48 -4.87 -9.71 -13.64
N THR A 49 -4.75 -10.40 -12.50
CA THR A 49 -5.53 -10.11 -11.30
C THR A 49 -4.58 -9.66 -10.21
N PHE A 50 -4.94 -8.56 -9.56
CA PHE A 50 -4.22 -8.01 -8.42
C PHE A 50 -5.00 -8.37 -7.15
N PHE A 51 -4.28 -8.84 -6.15
CA PHE A 51 -4.85 -9.16 -4.85
C PHE A 51 -4.45 -8.07 -3.86
N LEU A 52 -5.44 -7.37 -3.31
CA LEU A 52 -5.25 -6.39 -2.24
C LEU A 52 -5.29 -7.13 -0.90
N GLU A 53 -6.30 -6.85 -0.09
CA GLU A 53 -6.59 -7.56 1.14
C GLU A 53 -8.08 -7.91 1.21
N PRO A 54 -8.45 -9.02 1.86
CA PRO A 54 -9.85 -9.36 2.11
C PRO A 54 -10.52 -8.33 3.05
N ASN A 55 -11.85 -8.26 3.01
CA ASN A 55 -12.68 -7.34 3.81
C ASN A 55 -12.40 -5.85 3.57
N LEU A 56 -12.32 -5.43 2.31
CA LEU A 56 -12.23 -4.01 1.97
C LEU A 56 -13.50 -3.27 2.39
N VAL A 57 -13.33 -2.05 2.92
CA VAL A 57 -14.44 -1.14 3.16
C VAL A 57 -15.01 -0.71 1.82
N LEU A 58 -16.33 -0.87 1.67
CA LEU A 58 -17.04 -0.53 0.45
C LEU A 58 -16.74 0.90 0.02
N GLN A 59 -16.31 1.03 -1.23
CA GLN A 59 -16.02 2.28 -1.89
C GLN A 59 -14.87 3.12 -1.33
N SER A 60 -14.07 2.57 -0.43
CA SER A 60 -12.91 3.27 0.16
C SER A 60 -11.74 3.43 -0.80
N GLU A 61 -11.73 2.70 -1.92
CA GLU A 61 -10.56 2.64 -2.77
C GLU A 61 -10.40 3.85 -3.70
N VAL A 62 -9.14 4.19 -3.95
CA VAL A 62 -8.70 5.10 -5.00
C VAL A 62 -7.62 4.37 -5.80
N VAL A 63 -7.93 4.07 -7.07
CA VAL A 63 -7.01 3.44 -8.01
C VAL A 63 -6.45 4.50 -8.96
N LEU A 64 -5.13 4.61 -9.02
CA LEU A 64 -4.39 5.47 -9.94
C LEU A 64 -3.56 4.58 -10.88
N LEU A 65 -3.55 4.93 -12.16
CA LEU A 65 -2.66 4.36 -13.17
C LEU A 65 -1.80 5.48 -13.74
N ASP A 66 -0.49 5.43 -13.50
CA ASP A 66 0.46 6.50 -13.85
C ASP A 66 -0.01 7.89 -13.37
N GLY A 67 -0.58 7.93 -12.16
CA GLY A 67 -1.14 9.14 -11.55
C GLY A 67 -2.55 9.54 -12.07
N ARG A 68 -3.11 8.85 -13.07
CA ARG A 68 -4.49 9.07 -13.52
C ARG A 68 -5.47 8.24 -12.70
N LYS A 69 -6.44 8.91 -12.08
CA LYS A 69 -7.55 8.25 -11.39
C LYS A 69 -8.40 7.42 -12.36
N LEU A 70 -8.59 6.16 -12.02
CA LEU A 70 -9.46 5.22 -12.72
C LEU A 70 -10.86 5.22 -12.10
N THR A 71 -11.85 4.85 -12.91
CA THR A 71 -13.26 4.83 -12.52
C THR A 71 -13.73 3.41 -12.27
N ARG A 72 -14.26 3.15 -11.06
CA ARG A 72 -14.87 1.86 -10.71
C ARG A 72 -15.99 1.50 -11.68
N ASN A 73 -16.12 0.21 -12.00
CA ASN A 73 -17.10 -0.38 -12.92
C ASN A 73 -17.02 0.15 -14.37
N VAL A 74 -15.97 0.90 -14.71
CA VAL A 74 -15.70 1.41 -16.06
C VAL A 74 -14.29 1.01 -16.49
N ASP A 75 -13.30 1.29 -15.65
CA ASP A 75 -11.89 0.96 -15.89
C ASP A 75 -11.46 -0.30 -15.12
N TYR A 76 -12.06 -0.56 -13.95
CA TYR A 76 -11.75 -1.70 -13.10
C TYR A 76 -12.96 -2.18 -12.28
N PHE A 77 -12.86 -3.39 -11.73
CA PHE A 77 -13.80 -4.02 -10.80
C PHE A 77 -13.06 -4.53 -9.56
N ILE A 78 -13.68 -4.44 -8.39
CA ILE A 78 -13.17 -5.01 -7.14
C ILE A 78 -14.24 -5.89 -6.51
N ASP A 79 -13.84 -7.10 -6.17
CA ASP A 79 -14.54 -7.96 -5.22
C ASP A 79 -14.09 -7.58 -3.80
N TYR A 80 -14.96 -6.94 -3.03
CA TYR A 80 -14.62 -6.38 -1.72
C TYR A 80 -14.45 -7.44 -0.62
N GLU A 81 -15.04 -8.62 -0.79
CA GLU A 81 -14.96 -9.70 0.19
C GLU A 81 -13.60 -10.40 0.09
N SER A 82 -13.21 -10.73 -1.14
CA SER A 82 -11.95 -11.42 -1.43
C SER A 82 -10.76 -10.48 -1.62
N GLY A 83 -10.98 -9.24 -2.05
CA GLY A 83 -9.94 -8.27 -2.36
C GLY A 83 -9.32 -8.40 -3.75
N PHE A 84 -9.99 -9.09 -4.68
CA PHE A 84 -9.53 -9.16 -6.06
C PHE A 84 -9.87 -7.88 -6.84
N LEU A 85 -8.83 -7.23 -7.36
CA LEU A 85 -8.88 -6.11 -8.29
C LEU A 85 -8.61 -6.60 -9.73
N THR A 86 -9.56 -6.32 -10.62
CA THR A 86 -9.50 -6.70 -12.04
C THR A 86 -9.69 -5.47 -12.92
N PHE A 87 -8.83 -5.30 -13.92
CA PHE A 87 -8.95 -4.20 -14.89
C PHE A 87 -9.70 -4.67 -16.14
N PHE A 88 -10.61 -3.85 -16.67
CA PHE A 88 -11.35 -4.23 -17.89
C PHE A 88 -10.50 -4.07 -19.15
N ASN A 89 -9.58 -3.11 -19.16
CA ASN A 89 -8.72 -2.80 -20.31
C ASN A 89 -7.25 -3.11 -19.99
N GLU A 90 -6.95 -4.36 -19.66
CA GLU A 90 -5.59 -4.80 -19.29
C GLU A 90 -4.53 -4.44 -20.35
N ASP A 91 -4.89 -4.43 -21.63
CA ASP A 91 -3.98 -4.13 -22.75
C ASP A 91 -3.52 -2.67 -22.82
N ARG A 92 -4.16 -1.79 -22.04
CA ARG A 92 -3.76 -0.39 -21.90
C ARG A 92 -2.76 -0.17 -20.78
N ILE A 93 -2.55 -1.17 -19.93
CA ILE A 93 -1.58 -1.12 -18.83
C ILE A 93 -0.23 -1.52 -19.42
N ALA A 94 0.66 -0.55 -19.58
CA ALA A 94 2.01 -0.80 -20.06
C ALA A 94 2.78 -1.66 -19.04
N GLU A 95 3.80 -2.38 -19.51
CA GLU A 95 4.62 -3.25 -18.65
C GLU A 95 5.35 -2.46 -17.54
N ASN A 96 5.60 -1.17 -17.77
CA ASN A 96 6.24 -0.25 -16.82
C ASN A 96 5.25 0.70 -16.12
N ALA A 97 3.94 0.47 -16.26
CA ALA A 97 2.95 1.34 -15.63
C ALA A 97 2.97 1.19 -14.11
N VAL A 98 2.75 2.30 -13.41
CA VAL A 98 2.64 2.34 -11.95
C VAL A 98 1.17 2.32 -11.57
N ILE A 99 0.78 1.32 -10.78
CA ILE A 99 -0.59 1.20 -10.24
C ILE A 99 -0.52 1.51 -8.75
N ASP A 100 -1.08 2.65 -8.36
CA ASP A 100 -1.21 3.02 -6.95
C ASP A 100 -2.64 2.78 -6.49
N VAL A 101 -2.81 1.97 -5.44
CA VAL A 101 -4.11 1.67 -4.86
C VAL A 101 -4.10 2.05 -3.39
N THR A 102 -4.94 3.01 -3.01
CA THR A 102 -5.19 3.37 -1.61
C THR A 102 -6.57 2.87 -1.24
N TYR A 103 -6.72 2.20 -0.10
CA TYR A 103 -7.99 1.61 0.33
C TYR A 103 -8.02 1.44 1.85
N GLU A 104 -9.21 1.20 2.39
CA GLU A 104 -9.41 0.86 3.80
C GLU A 104 -9.89 -0.59 3.94
N VAL A 105 -9.44 -1.26 5.00
CA VAL A 105 -9.84 -2.63 5.34
C VAL A 105 -10.58 -2.64 6.66
N ALA A 106 -11.68 -3.38 6.73
CA ALA A 106 -12.38 -3.60 7.98
C ALA A 106 -11.53 -4.51 8.87
N PRO A 107 -11.35 -4.18 10.16
CA PRO A 107 -10.58 -5.00 11.07
C PRO A 107 -11.23 -6.37 11.22
N PHE A 108 -10.45 -7.44 11.04
CA PHE A 108 -10.88 -8.78 11.42
C PHE A 108 -11.18 -8.83 12.93
N VAL A 109 -12.19 -9.62 13.29
CA VAL A 109 -12.56 -9.86 14.69
C VAL A 109 -11.34 -10.40 15.45
N GLY A 110 -10.84 -9.63 16.42
CA GLY A 110 -9.67 -9.99 17.25
C GLY A 110 -8.42 -9.14 17.05
N ASN A 111 -8.36 -8.30 16.02
CA ASN A 111 -7.29 -7.30 15.89
C ASN A 111 -7.50 -6.16 16.88
N ALA A 112 -6.40 -5.62 17.43
CA ALA A 112 -6.41 -4.59 18.45
C ALA A 112 -7.31 -3.40 18.03
N THR A 113 -8.37 -3.15 18.80
CA THR A 113 -9.26 -2.02 18.55
C THR A 113 -8.49 -0.71 18.69
N GLU A 114 -8.27 0.01 17.61
CA GLU A 114 -7.79 1.39 17.69
C GLU A 114 -8.98 2.32 17.90
N SER A 115 -8.96 3.09 18.98
CA SER A 115 -9.98 4.09 19.29
C SER A 115 -9.50 5.46 18.85
N LEU A 116 -10.28 6.13 17.99
CA LEU A 116 -10.05 7.52 17.58
C LEU A 116 -11.06 8.43 18.29
N LEU A 117 -10.55 9.41 19.04
CA LEU A 117 -11.32 10.46 19.69
C LEU A 117 -10.97 11.80 19.05
N GLY A 118 -11.97 12.53 18.55
CA GLY A 118 -11.78 13.81 17.91
C GLY A 118 -12.68 14.89 18.48
N THR A 119 -12.17 16.11 18.61
CA THR A 119 -12.96 17.32 18.84
C THR A 119 -12.57 18.39 17.85
N ARG A 120 -13.57 19.13 17.35
CA ARG A 120 -13.36 20.29 16.47
C ARG A 120 -14.13 21.46 17.03
N VAL A 121 -13.45 22.60 17.16
CA VAL A 121 -14.06 23.87 17.52
C VAL A 121 -13.85 24.83 16.36
N SER A 122 -14.93 25.45 15.90
CA SER A 122 -14.89 26.49 14.87
C SER A 122 -15.62 27.73 15.36
N TYR A 123 -15.09 28.90 15.04
CA TYR A 123 -15.67 30.18 15.39
C TYR A 123 -15.70 31.11 14.17
N ASP A 124 -16.89 31.64 13.88
CA ASP A 124 -17.09 32.66 12.86
C ASP A 124 -16.78 34.03 13.46
N ILE A 125 -15.61 34.59 13.14
CA ILE A 125 -15.20 35.90 13.64
C ILE A 125 -15.96 37.01 12.92
N THR A 126 -16.32 36.78 11.66
CA THR A 126 -17.14 37.68 10.85
C THR A 126 -17.94 36.85 9.86
N SER A 127 -18.96 37.43 9.21
CA SER A 127 -19.70 36.76 8.12
C SER A 127 -18.83 36.29 6.95
N LYS A 128 -17.56 36.73 6.90
CA LYS A 128 -16.58 36.49 5.85
C LYS A 128 -15.29 35.83 6.33
N TRP A 129 -15.13 35.61 7.63
CA TRP A 129 -13.90 35.05 8.18
C TRP A 129 -14.22 34.08 9.32
N SER A 130 -13.72 32.86 9.21
CA SER A 130 -13.82 31.86 10.27
C SER A 130 -12.47 31.23 10.56
N ILE A 131 -12.35 30.72 11.78
CA ILE A 131 -11.19 29.98 12.26
C ILE A 131 -11.66 28.67 12.88
N GLY A 132 -10.90 27.61 12.66
CA GLY A 132 -11.14 26.28 13.20
C GLY A 132 -9.90 25.72 13.87
N SER A 133 -10.12 24.83 14.82
CA SER A 133 -9.07 23.96 15.35
C SER A 133 -9.63 22.55 15.53
N THR A 134 -8.84 21.57 15.09
CA THR A 134 -9.14 20.14 15.23
C THR A 134 -8.11 19.51 16.14
N LEU A 135 -8.58 18.67 17.06
CA LEU A 135 -7.74 17.81 17.89
C LEU A 135 -8.21 16.37 17.72
N LEU A 136 -7.32 15.50 17.27
CA LEU A 136 -7.54 14.06 17.14
C LEU A 136 -6.55 13.30 18.03
N TYR A 137 -7.06 12.34 18.78
CA TYR A 137 -6.29 11.41 19.59
C TYR A 137 -6.65 9.97 19.21
N GLN A 138 -5.66 9.20 18.77
CA GLN A 138 -5.79 7.80 18.43
C GLN A 138 -5.03 6.96 19.45
N SER A 139 -5.69 5.93 20.00
CA SER A 139 -5.10 5.00 20.95
C SER A 139 -5.34 3.57 20.49
N GLY A 140 -4.27 2.82 20.24
CA GLY A 140 -4.36 1.37 20.03
C GLY A 140 -4.71 0.62 21.31
N SER A 141 -5.53 -0.42 21.21
CA SER A 141 -5.76 -1.36 22.32
C SER A 141 -4.50 -2.15 22.61
N LYS A 142 -4.10 -2.20 23.89
CA LYS A 142 -2.99 -3.04 24.34
C LYS A 142 -3.47 -4.49 24.48
N PRO A 143 -2.80 -5.49 23.89
CA PRO A 143 -3.11 -6.89 24.16
C PRO A 143 -3.02 -7.18 25.67
N GLN A 144 -3.87 -8.05 26.20
CA GLN A 144 -3.77 -8.49 27.61
C GLN A 144 -2.56 -9.42 27.87
N THR A 145 -1.90 -9.87 26.80
CA THR A 145 -0.71 -10.72 26.84
C THR A 145 0.56 -9.91 26.54
N VAL A 146 1.73 -10.47 26.88
CA VAL A 146 3.03 -9.81 26.65
C VAL A 146 3.14 -9.44 25.16
N PRO A 147 3.34 -8.15 24.82
CA PRO A 147 3.42 -7.71 23.44
C PRO A 147 4.65 -8.33 22.76
N SER A 148 4.48 -8.78 21.52
CA SER A 148 5.60 -9.23 20.69
C SER A 148 6.44 -8.02 20.23
N VAL A 149 7.73 -8.23 19.92
CA VAL A 149 8.63 -7.15 19.42
C VAL A 149 8.16 -6.51 18.11
N THR A 150 7.18 -7.11 17.45
CA THR A 150 6.50 -6.63 16.23
C THR A 150 5.21 -5.85 16.49
N GLU A 151 4.63 -5.93 17.68
CA GLU A 151 3.39 -5.24 18.06
C GLU A 151 3.71 -4.01 18.92
N LEU A 152 3.74 -2.83 18.29
CA LEU A 152 3.91 -1.57 19.00
C LEU A 152 2.54 -0.90 19.14
N ALA A 153 2.02 -0.84 20.37
CA ALA A 153 0.88 0.02 20.70
C ALA A 153 1.30 1.48 20.46
N LYS A 154 0.90 2.04 19.32
CA LYS A 154 1.14 3.45 18.97
C LYS A 154 -0.04 4.29 19.43
N SER A 155 0.25 5.44 20.04
CA SER A 155 -0.71 6.51 20.23
C SER A 155 -0.33 7.67 19.33
N LEU A 156 -1.30 8.25 18.63
CA LEU A 156 -1.11 9.38 17.74
C LEU A 156 -1.96 10.55 18.22
N LEU A 157 -1.38 11.73 18.22
CA LEU A 157 -2.03 12.96 18.62
C LEU A 157 -1.82 13.98 17.51
N VAL A 158 -2.91 14.40 16.88
CA VAL A 158 -2.91 15.34 15.76
C VAL A 158 -3.62 16.61 16.19
N TYR A 159 -2.99 17.75 15.95
CA TYR A 159 -3.56 19.08 16.15
C TYR A 159 -3.51 19.85 14.84
N GLU A 160 -4.61 20.52 14.51
CA GLU A 160 -4.77 21.32 13.31
C GLU A 160 -5.37 22.67 13.66
N PHE A 161 -5.00 23.68 12.88
CA PHE A 161 -5.61 25.01 12.90
C PHE A 161 -5.87 25.41 11.45
N ASP A 162 -7.10 25.81 11.15
CA ASP A 162 -7.53 26.21 9.80
C ASP A 162 -8.21 27.58 9.84
N THR A 163 -8.16 28.30 8.71
CA THR A 163 -8.85 29.58 8.53
C THR A 163 -9.52 29.67 7.18
N GLN A 164 -10.74 30.20 7.17
CA GLN A 164 -11.53 30.33 5.95
C GLN A 164 -11.93 31.80 5.73
N PHE A 165 -11.69 32.29 4.52
CA PHE A 165 -12.11 33.62 4.07
C PHE A 165 -13.15 33.48 2.94
N LYS A 166 -14.33 34.07 3.13
CA LYS A 166 -15.45 34.05 2.16
C LYS A 166 -15.68 35.46 1.59
N ASP A 167 -15.97 35.54 0.30
CA ASP A 167 -16.36 36.78 -0.40
C ASP A 167 -15.39 37.97 -0.25
N LEU A 168 -14.10 37.72 -0.47
CA LEU A 168 -13.10 38.78 -0.65
C LEU A 168 -13.30 39.43 -2.02
N ARG A 169 -13.72 40.70 -2.03
CA ARG A 169 -13.85 41.50 -3.27
C ARG A 169 -12.48 41.98 -3.72
N LEU A 170 -11.97 41.39 -4.80
CA LEU A 170 -10.69 41.73 -5.42
C LEU A 170 -10.84 42.82 -6.50
N ALA A 171 -12.01 42.87 -7.15
CA ALA A 171 -12.46 43.95 -8.03
C ALA A 171 -13.99 44.08 -7.94
N SER A 172 -14.58 45.10 -8.56
CA SER A 172 -16.05 45.28 -8.58
C SER A 172 -16.80 44.08 -9.19
N TRP A 173 -16.12 43.27 -9.99
CA TRP A 173 -16.66 42.10 -10.69
C TRP A 173 -16.06 40.76 -10.21
N LEU A 174 -15.09 40.77 -9.29
CA LEU A 174 -14.34 39.56 -8.91
C LEU A 174 -14.39 39.36 -7.40
N SER A 175 -14.96 38.23 -6.97
CA SER A 175 -14.87 37.72 -5.60
C SER A 175 -14.11 36.41 -5.57
N ALA A 176 -13.35 36.19 -4.50
CA ALA A 176 -12.65 34.95 -4.24
C ALA A 176 -12.90 34.47 -2.80
N SER A 177 -12.93 33.16 -2.63
CA SER A 177 -12.96 32.48 -1.33
C SER A 177 -11.70 31.64 -1.19
N PHE A 178 -11.08 31.69 -0.01
CA PHE A 178 -9.87 30.93 0.30
C PHE A 178 -10.12 30.06 1.52
N GLN A 179 -9.57 28.85 1.51
CA GLN A 179 -9.58 27.91 2.62
C GLN A 179 -8.14 27.40 2.78
N GLY A 180 -7.59 27.50 3.98
CA GLY A 180 -6.23 27.09 4.30
C GLY A 180 -6.06 26.76 5.77
#